data_AF-A0A8J7NLD3-F1
#
_entry.id   AF-A0A8J7NLD3-F1
#
_cell.length_a   1.000
_cell.length_b   1.000
_cell.length_c   1.000
_cell.angle_alpha   90.00
_cell.angle_beta   90.00
_cell.angle_gamma   90.00
#
_symmetry.space_group_name_H-M   'P 1'
#
loop_
_entity.id
_entity.type
_entity.pdbx_description
1 polymer ?
#
loop_
_entity_poly.entity_id
_entity_poly.type
_entity_poly.pdbx_seq_one_letter_code
_entity_poly.pdbx_strand_id
1 'polypeptide(L)'
;MYTVEMISSLKHQINQHKLTCTRLYLATNLYGLFNISSNILVLYLYAVSLVSVCFFPLQIVDGVVQSIKLITEKASRRIAEFAFEYARNNQRSTVTAVHKANIMRMSDGLFLRKCREVAENYKDIKFTEMYLDTVCLNMVQDPTQFDVLVMPNLYGDILSDLCAGLIGGLGVTPSGNIGANGVAIFESVHGTAPDIAGKDLANPTALLLSAVMMLRHMGLHSYAGKIEAACFDTINDKQVLTKDLGGSAKCSEFTNEICRRVRDMD
;
A
#
# COMPACT_ATOMS: atom_id res chain seq x y z
N MET A 1 -23.02 -2.17 8.34
CA MET A 1 -23.01 -0.73 7.99
C MET A 1 -22.27 0.06 9.06
N TYR A 2 -22.70 0.01 10.33
CA TYR A 2 -22.04 0.70 11.45
C TYR A 2 -20.53 0.44 11.62
N THR A 3 -20.04 -0.79 11.42
CA THR A 3 -18.61 -1.13 11.57
C THR A 3 -17.72 -0.51 10.48
N VAL A 4 -18.20 -0.44 9.23
CA VAL A 4 -17.43 0.13 8.10
C VAL A 4 -17.32 1.65 8.23
N GLU A 5 -18.41 2.31 8.61
CA GLU A 5 -18.42 3.75 8.87
C GLU A 5 -17.56 4.13 10.08
N MET A 6 -17.56 3.31 11.13
CA MET A 6 -16.71 3.53 12.31
C MET A 6 -15.22 3.40 11.98
N ILE A 7 -14.84 2.40 11.16
CA ILE A 7 -13.45 2.22 10.73
C ILE A 7 -13.01 3.37 9.82
N SER A 8 -13.87 3.80 8.89
CA SER A 8 -13.62 4.98 8.06
C SER A 8 -13.43 6.24 8.91
N SER A 9 -14.29 6.44 9.92
CA SER A 9 -14.20 7.54 10.89
C SER A 9 -12.93 7.49 11.73
N LEU A 10 -12.53 6.30 12.21
CA LEU A 10 -11.31 6.11 13.00
C LEU A 10 -10.05 6.38 12.16
N LYS A 11 -9.99 5.83 10.93
CA LYS A 11 -8.89 6.13 9.99
C LYS A 11 -8.80 7.62 9.71
N HIS A 12 -9.94 8.27 9.50
CA HIS A 12 -10.00 9.70 9.30
C HIS A 12 -9.51 10.48 10.53
N GLN A 13 -9.92 10.10 11.74
CA GLN A 13 -9.47 10.73 12.99
C GLN A 13 -7.96 10.57 13.23
N ILE A 14 -7.42 9.37 13.01
CA ILE A 14 -5.98 9.09 13.11
C ILE A 14 -5.19 10.03 12.16
N ASN A 15 -5.65 10.12 10.91
CA ASN A 15 -5.04 11.00 9.91
C ASN A 15 -5.19 12.49 10.25
N GLN A 16 -6.34 12.91 10.79
CA GLN A 16 -6.61 14.30 11.18
C GLN A 16 -5.74 14.76 12.36
N HIS A 17 -5.46 13.87 13.31
CA HIS A 17 -4.53 14.15 14.41
C HIS A 17 -3.05 14.14 13.98
N LYS A 18 -2.77 14.10 12.66
CA LYS A 18 -1.43 14.10 12.05
C LYS A 18 -0.53 12.96 12.52
N LEU A 19 -1.14 11.87 13.04
CA LEU A 19 -0.41 10.69 13.48
C LEU A 19 0.24 9.97 12.30
N THR A 20 -0.31 10.09 11.10
CA THR A 20 0.18 9.46 9.87
C THR A 20 0.04 10.39 8.66
N CYS A 21 1.01 10.36 7.74
CA CYS A 21 1.05 11.24 6.57
C CYS A 21 1.34 10.55 5.25
N THR A 22 1.93 9.36 5.32
CA THR A 22 2.37 8.59 4.18
C THR A 22 1.77 7.21 4.32
N ARG A 23 1.03 6.75 3.32
CA ARG A 23 0.58 5.37 3.26
C ARG A 23 1.47 4.58 2.32
N LEU A 24 1.92 3.45 2.82
CA LEU A 24 2.83 2.49 2.21
C LEU A 24 2.02 1.23 1.92
N TYR A 25 1.90 0.87 0.64
CA TYR A 25 1.39 -0.43 0.22
C TYR A 25 2.52 -1.21 -0.44
N LEU A 26 2.65 -2.47 -0.05
CA LEU A 26 3.59 -3.39 -0.65
C LEU A 26 2.79 -4.43 -1.42
N ALA A 27 2.81 -4.36 -2.75
CA ALA A 27 2.24 -5.39 -3.59
C ALA A 27 3.36 -6.35 -4.01
N THR A 28 3.49 -7.46 -3.28
CA THR A 28 4.40 -8.56 -3.63
C THR A 28 3.63 -9.77 -4.13
N ASN A 29 4.07 -10.33 -5.26
CA ASN A 29 3.55 -11.59 -5.74
C ASN A 29 3.89 -12.73 -4.77
N LEU A 30 2.88 -13.40 -4.24
CA LEU A 30 3.05 -14.58 -3.41
C LEU A 30 3.28 -15.79 -4.31
N TYR A 31 4.53 -16.28 -4.32
CA TYR A 31 5.03 -17.44 -5.05
C TYR A 31 3.95 -18.46 -5.45
N GLY A 32 3.46 -18.37 -6.70
CA GLY A 32 2.66 -19.41 -7.34
C GLY A 32 1.17 -19.48 -6.97
N LEU A 33 0.61 -18.50 -6.25
CA LEU A 33 -0.85 -18.40 -6.05
C LEU A 33 -1.57 -17.87 -7.30
N PHE A 34 -0.97 -16.94 -8.03
CA PHE A 34 -1.57 -16.31 -9.21
C PHE A 34 -0.61 -16.31 -10.40
N ASN A 35 -1.18 -16.53 -11.58
CA ASN A 35 -0.50 -16.84 -12.84
C ASN A 35 0.13 -15.60 -13.51
N ILE A 36 0.66 -14.67 -12.70
CA ILE A 36 1.45 -13.54 -13.20
C ILE A 36 2.89 -13.86 -12.86
N SER A 37 3.62 -14.36 -13.84
CA SER A 37 5.05 -14.62 -13.75
C SER A 37 5.79 -13.31 -13.51
N SER A 38 6.22 -13.04 -12.27
CA SER A 38 7.41 -12.26 -11.87
C SER A 38 7.25 -11.59 -10.49
N ASN A 39 8.38 -11.35 -9.83
CA ASN A 39 8.54 -10.57 -8.60
C ASN A 39 8.08 -9.12 -8.80
N ILE A 40 6.78 -8.88 -8.80
CA ILE A 40 6.22 -7.54 -8.73
C ILE A 40 6.45 -7.09 -7.29
N LEU A 41 7.28 -6.07 -7.07
CA LEU A 41 7.25 -5.29 -5.83
C LEU A 41 7.02 -3.85 -6.25
N VAL A 42 5.74 -3.50 -6.40
CA VAL A 42 5.38 -2.11 -6.60
C VAL A 42 5.05 -1.52 -5.25
N LEU A 43 5.86 -0.54 -4.85
CA LEU A 43 5.61 0.20 -3.64
C LEU A 43 4.83 1.46 -3.95
N TYR A 44 3.68 1.62 -3.29
CA TYR A 44 2.88 2.83 -3.40
C TYR A 44 3.08 3.73 -2.22
N LEU A 45 3.38 4.99 -2.52
CA LEU A 45 3.51 6.05 -1.54
C LEU A 45 2.56 7.18 -1.90
N TYR A 46 1.59 7.42 -1.05
CA TYR A 46 0.69 8.55 -1.21
C TYR A 46 0.47 9.33 0.08
N ALA A 47 0.33 10.65 -0.10
CA ALA A 47 0.18 11.60 0.98
C ALA A 47 -1.26 11.62 1.50
N VAL A 48 -1.45 11.27 2.77
CA VAL A 48 -2.76 11.20 3.43
C VAL A 48 -3.11 12.54 4.10
N SER A 49 -2.10 13.29 4.57
CA SER A 49 -2.30 14.63 5.12
C SER A 49 -2.13 15.70 4.01
N LEU A 50 -3.22 16.39 3.67
CA LEU A 50 -3.26 17.59 2.81
C LEU A 50 -3.00 17.39 1.30
N VAL A 51 -3.12 16.15 0.82
CA VAL A 51 -3.31 15.83 -0.61
C VAL A 51 -4.66 15.13 -0.83
N SER A 52 -5.61 15.37 0.07
CA SER A 52 -6.95 14.83 -0.04
C SER A 52 -7.78 15.71 -0.98
N VAL A 53 -8.58 15.06 -1.83
CA VAL A 53 -9.84 15.67 -2.23
C VAL A 53 -10.55 16.00 -0.90
N CYS A 54 -10.81 17.28 -0.64
CA CYS A 54 -11.69 17.62 0.47
C CYS A 54 -13.06 17.04 0.09
N PHE A 55 -13.45 15.93 0.73
CA PHE A 55 -14.76 15.28 0.60
C PHE A 55 -15.85 16.10 1.30
N PHE A 56 -15.79 17.43 1.21
CA PHE A 56 -16.92 18.29 1.47
C PHE A 56 -17.48 18.70 0.12
N PRO A 57 -18.31 17.85 -0.53
CA PRO A 57 -19.00 18.26 -1.73
C PRO A 57 -19.86 19.46 -1.38
N LEU A 58 -19.53 20.61 -1.97
CA LEU A 58 -20.34 21.81 -1.79
C LEU A 58 -21.35 21.84 -2.94
N GLN A 59 -22.63 21.75 -2.60
CA GLN A 59 -23.68 22.05 -3.55
C GLN A 59 -23.72 23.58 -3.73
N ILE A 60 -23.29 24.06 -4.88
CA ILE A 60 -23.19 25.49 -5.18
C ILE A 60 -24.57 26.06 -5.46
N VAL A 61 -25.34 25.34 -6.29
CA VAL A 61 -26.74 25.57 -6.61
C VAL A 61 -27.41 24.21 -6.85
N ASP A 62 -28.73 24.19 -7.04
CA ASP A 62 -29.43 22.94 -7.34
C ASP A 62 -28.82 22.24 -8.57
N GLY A 63 -28.53 20.94 -8.44
CA GLY A 63 -27.85 20.14 -9.47
C GLY A 63 -26.35 20.42 -9.71
N VAL A 64 -25.69 21.33 -8.98
CA VAL A 64 -24.26 21.66 -9.19
C VAL A 64 -23.44 21.38 -7.94
N VAL A 65 -22.50 20.42 -8.04
CA VAL A 65 -21.62 20.00 -6.94
C VAL A 65 -20.16 20.30 -7.27
N GLN A 66 -19.46 20.95 -6.34
CA GLN A 66 -18.03 21.21 -6.43
C GLN A 66 -17.25 20.29 -5.49
N SER A 67 -16.16 19.71 -6.00
CA SER A 67 -15.14 19.03 -5.21
C SER A 67 -13.82 19.79 -5.33
N ILE A 68 -13.14 19.99 -4.19
CA ILE A 68 -11.86 20.71 -4.15
C ILE A 68 -10.72 19.71 -4.02
N LYS A 69 -9.84 19.68 -5.02
CA LYS A 69 -8.55 18.99 -4.95
C LYS A 69 -7.51 19.93 -4.38
N LEU A 70 -6.95 19.59 -3.22
CA LEU A 70 -5.90 20.36 -2.57
C LEU A 70 -4.55 19.64 -2.73
N ILE A 71 -3.54 20.37 -3.20
CA ILE A 71 -2.14 19.93 -3.21
C ILE A 71 -1.33 21.02 -2.52
N THR A 72 -0.53 20.64 -1.53
CA THR A 72 0.37 21.58 -0.84
C THR A 72 1.82 21.24 -1.11
N GLU A 73 2.65 22.28 -1.16
CA GLU A 73 4.09 22.14 -1.34
C GLU A 73 4.72 21.26 -0.27
N LYS A 74 4.42 21.56 1.01
CA LYS A 74 4.98 20.87 2.18
C LYS A 74 4.66 19.37 2.16
N ALA A 75 3.42 18.99 1.83
CA ALA A 75 3.03 17.59 1.78
C ALA A 75 3.68 16.87 0.59
N SER A 76 3.75 17.54 -0.58
CA SER A 76 4.35 16.97 -1.80
C SER A 76 5.85 16.73 -1.64
N ARG A 77 6.57 17.68 -1.03
CA ARG A 77 7.99 17.53 -0.71
C ARG A 77 8.22 16.37 0.27
N ARG A 78 7.44 16.31 1.35
CA ARG A 78 7.56 15.26 2.37
C ARG A 78 7.36 13.85 1.81
N ILE A 79 6.34 13.65 0.98
CA ILE A 79 6.09 12.32 0.39
C ILE A 79 7.16 11.93 -0.63
N ALA A 80 7.69 12.91 -1.38
CA ALA A 80 8.81 12.68 -2.28
C ALA A 80 10.08 12.30 -1.50
N GLU A 81 10.45 13.05 -0.46
CA GLU A 81 11.61 12.74 0.41
C GLU A 81 11.49 11.33 0.98
N PHE A 82 10.31 10.99 1.52
CA PHE A 82 10.05 9.64 2.03
C PHE A 82 10.20 8.56 0.93
N ALA A 83 9.74 8.82 -0.29
CA ALA A 83 9.84 7.85 -1.38
C ALA A 83 11.29 7.55 -1.77
N PHE A 84 12.12 8.58 -1.86
CA PHE A 84 13.53 8.42 -2.16
C PHE A 84 14.31 7.78 -1.01
N GLU A 85 14.05 8.17 0.24
CA GLU A 85 14.63 7.53 1.43
C GLU A 85 14.24 6.06 1.53
N TYR A 86 12.96 5.74 1.31
CA TYR A 86 12.49 4.36 1.27
C TYR A 86 13.21 3.58 0.19
N ALA A 87 13.30 4.14 -1.02
CA ALA A 87 13.94 3.49 -2.15
C ALA A 87 15.40 3.12 -1.81
N ARG A 88 16.17 4.06 -1.26
CA ARG A 88 17.55 3.82 -0.83
C ARG A 88 17.65 2.76 0.28
N ASN A 89 16.82 2.86 1.31
CA ASN A 89 16.86 1.94 2.47
C ASN A 89 16.44 0.50 2.11
N ASN A 90 15.64 0.33 1.05
CA ASN A 90 15.12 -0.97 0.61
C ASN A 90 15.75 -1.41 -0.72
N GLN A 91 16.89 -0.82 -1.10
CA GLN A 91 17.69 -1.21 -2.27
C GLN A 91 16.89 -1.19 -3.59
N ARG A 92 16.01 -0.21 -3.71
CA ARG A 92 15.20 0.06 -4.91
C ARG A 92 15.98 0.98 -5.83
N SER A 93 15.77 0.83 -7.13
CA SER A 93 16.56 1.49 -8.16
C SER A 93 15.86 2.71 -8.76
N THR A 94 14.52 2.68 -8.80
CA THR A 94 13.73 3.65 -9.57
C THR A 94 12.54 4.16 -8.77
N VAL A 95 12.34 5.47 -8.78
CA VAL A 95 11.15 6.16 -8.25
C VAL A 95 10.42 6.85 -9.41
N THR A 96 9.17 6.48 -9.64
CA THR A 96 8.31 7.11 -10.65
C THR A 96 7.26 7.99 -9.98
N ALA A 97 7.21 9.27 -10.33
CA ALA A 97 6.11 10.15 -9.95
C ALA A 97 4.92 9.96 -10.89
N VAL A 98 3.76 9.55 -10.35
CA VAL A 98 2.53 9.35 -11.12
C VAL A 98 1.62 10.56 -10.97
N HIS A 99 1.20 11.14 -12.10
CA HIS A 99 0.49 12.42 -12.13
C HIS A 99 -0.46 12.55 -13.32
N LYS A 100 -1.28 13.61 -13.32
CA LYS A 100 -2.13 14.02 -14.45
C LYS A 100 -1.96 15.51 -14.75
N ALA A 101 -0.71 15.98 -14.74
CA ALA A 101 -0.36 17.40 -14.90
C ALA A 101 -0.66 17.97 -16.30
N ASN A 102 -0.95 17.13 -17.29
CA ASN A 102 -1.46 17.56 -18.60
C ASN A 102 -2.86 18.19 -18.48
N ILE A 103 -3.70 17.69 -17.56
CA ILE A 103 -5.03 18.22 -17.26
C ILE A 103 -4.96 19.16 -16.04
N MET A 104 -4.39 18.69 -14.93
CA MET A 104 -4.29 19.41 -13.66
C MET A 104 -2.96 20.16 -13.53
N ARG A 105 -2.76 21.16 -14.40
CA ARG A 105 -1.48 21.86 -14.56
C ARG A 105 -0.95 22.51 -13.27
N MET A 106 -1.82 23.11 -12.46
CA MET A 106 -1.38 23.79 -11.24
C MET A 106 -1.15 22.84 -10.07
N SER A 107 -2.13 21.98 -9.78
CA SER A 107 -2.10 21.07 -8.63
C SER A 107 -1.09 19.95 -8.83
N ASP A 108 -1.22 19.14 -9.88
CA ASP A 108 -0.25 18.06 -10.16
C ASP A 108 1.08 18.60 -10.63
N GLY A 109 1.10 19.78 -11.28
CA GLY A 109 2.35 20.47 -11.59
C GLY A 109 3.12 20.87 -10.32
N LEU A 110 2.44 21.29 -9.24
CA LEU A 110 3.10 21.55 -7.95
C LEU A 110 3.69 20.28 -7.35
N PHE A 111 2.93 19.19 -7.33
CA PHE A 111 3.41 17.89 -6.86
C PHE A 111 4.67 17.46 -7.62
N LEU A 112 4.60 17.48 -8.96
CA LEU A 112 5.69 17.06 -9.83
C LEU A 112 6.95 17.92 -9.68
N ARG A 113 6.80 19.25 -9.54
CA ARG A 113 7.93 20.15 -9.25
C ARG A 113 8.65 19.74 -7.96
N LYS A 114 7.91 19.43 -6.88
CA LYS A 114 8.53 19.01 -5.63
C LYS A 114 9.19 17.64 -5.73
N CYS A 115 8.62 16.69 -6.49
CA CYS A 115 9.31 15.43 -6.77
C CYS A 115 10.64 15.65 -7.52
N ARG A 116 10.67 16.53 -8.53
CA ARG A 116 11.90 16.87 -9.27
C ARG A 116 12.97 17.50 -8.37
N GLU A 117 12.58 18.49 -7.57
CA GLU A 117 13.49 19.16 -6.63
C GLU A 117 14.09 18.17 -5.62
N VAL A 118 13.31 17.20 -5.13
CA VAL A 118 13.82 16.16 -4.24
C VAL A 118 14.74 15.20 -4.98
N ALA A 119 14.38 14.77 -6.19
CA ALA A 119 15.20 13.87 -7.01
C ALA A 119 16.61 14.41 -7.27
N GLU A 120 16.80 15.73 -7.29
CA GLU A 120 18.13 16.35 -7.41
C GLU A 120 19.09 15.96 -6.28
N ASN A 121 18.56 15.63 -5.09
CA ASN A 121 19.35 15.23 -3.92
C ASN A 121 19.62 13.71 -3.87
N TYR A 122 19.05 12.92 -4.78
CA TYR A 122 19.13 11.46 -4.79
C TYR A 122 19.58 10.94 -6.17
N LYS A 123 20.83 11.27 -6.54
CA LYS A 123 21.39 10.92 -7.86
C LYS A 123 21.63 9.42 -8.07
N ASP A 124 21.66 8.66 -6.99
CA ASP A 124 21.75 7.19 -6.95
C ASP A 124 20.44 6.48 -7.33
N ILE A 125 19.30 7.20 -7.29
CA ILE A 125 17.99 6.66 -7.62
C ILE A 125 17.52 7.25 -8.95
N LYS A 126 17.14 6.38 -9.89
CA LYS A 126 16.57 6.82 -11.18
C LYS A 126 15.19 7.44 -10.93
N PHE A 127 15.01 8.69 -11.34
CA PHE A 127 13.72 9.36 -11.28
C PHE A 127 13.03 9.37 -12.64
N THR A 128 11.75 8.99 -12.66
CA THR A 128 10.90 8.96 -13.85
C THR A 128 9.55 9.61 -13.56
N GLU A 129 8.84 10.01 -14.61
CA GLU A 129 7.52 10.64 -14.52
C GLU A 129 6.59 9.94 -15.51
N MET A 130 5.37 9.62 -15.08
CA MET A 130 4.41 8.95 -15.94
C MET A 130 2.99 9.44 -15.67
N TYR A 131 2.19 9.54 -16.74
CA TYR A 131 0.78 9.86 -16.61
C TYR A 131 -0.01 8.71 -15.98
N LEU A 132 -0.96 9.03 -15.11
CA LEU A 132 -1.79 8.05 -14.40
C LEU A 132 -2.43 7.01 -15.32
N ASP A 133 -3.01 7.44 -16.43
CA ASP A 133 -3.63 6.56 -17.42
C ASP A 133 -2.63 5.63 -18.09
N THR A 134 -1.45 6.14 -18.43
CA THR A 134 -0.35 5.31 -18.96
C THR A 134 0.12 4.29 -17.93
N VAL A 135 0.23 4.68 -16.65
CA VAL A 135 0.57 3.75 -15.57
C VAL A 135 -0.49 2.66 -15.45
N CYS A 136 -1.79 3.00 -15.41
CA CYS A 136 -2.85 2.00 -15.33
C CYS A 136 -2.82 1.01 -16.51
N LEU A 137 -2.63 1.51 -17.74
CA LEU A 137 -2.53 0.66 -18.94
C LEU A 137 -1.31 -0.27 -18.86
N ASN A 138 -0.15 0.28 -18.56
CA ASN A 138 1.09 -0.47 -18.49
C ASN A 138 1.09 -1.46 -17.32
N MET A 139 0.46 -1.14 -16.18
CA MET A 139 0.41 -1.98 -14.99
C MET A 139 -0.33 -3.29 -15.26
N VAL A 140 -1.39 -3.26 -16.05
CA VAL A 140 -2.15 -4.48 -16.40
C VAL A 140 -1.50 -5.27 -17.54
N GLN A 141 -0.61 -4.66 -18.31
CA GLN A 141 0.10 -5.30 -19.41
C GLN A 141 1.43 -5.94 -18.96
N ASP A 142 2.25 -5.15 -18.29
CA ASP A 142 3.55 -5.56 -17.76
C ASP A 142 3.87 -4.76 -16.48
N PRO A 143 3.47 -5.26 -15.29
CA PRO A 143 3.76 -4.61 -14.02
C PRO A 143 5.25 -4.64 -13.63
N THR A 144 6.08 -5.46 -14.29
CA THR A 144 7.50 -5.65 -13.92
C THR A 144 8.39 -4.46 -14.23
N GLN A 145 7.89 -3.53 -15.07
CA GLN A 145 8.57 -2.29 -15.39
C GLN A 145 8.59 -1.27 -14.23
N PHE A 146 7.78 -1.49 -13.18
CA PHE A 146 7.62 -0.56 -12.06
C PHE A 146 8.34 -1.04 -10.80
N ASP A 147 8.87 -0.08 -10.03
CA ASP A 147 9.58 -0.30 -8.77
C ASP A 147 8.90 0.51 -7.65
N VAL A 148 9.32 1.76 -7.39
CA VAL A 148 8.62 2.64 -6.44
C VAL A 148 7.74 3.65 -7.19
N LEU A 149 6.46 3.71 -6.85
CA LEU A 149 5.50 4.68 -7.38
C LEU A 149 5.08 5.67 -6.29
N VAL A 150 5.32 6.96 -6.53
CA VAL A 150 4.91 8.05 -5.63
C VAL A 150 3.85 8.92 -6.30
N MET A 151 2.77 9.22 -5.57
CA MET A 151 1.61 9.91 -6.15
C MET A 151 0.69 10.62 -5.15
N PRO A 152 -0.19 11.52 -5.62
CA PRO A 152 -1.28 12.06 -4.83
C PRO A 152 -2.27 10.99 -4.33
N ASN A 153 -2.95 11.29 -3.21
CA ASN A 153 -3.88 10.44 -2.47
C ASN A 153 -4.83 9.61 -3.35
N LEU A 154 -5.68 10.27 -4.15
CA LEU A 154 -6.69 9.59 -4.96
C LEU A 154 -6.07 8.58 -5.95
N TYR A 155 -4.89 8.88 -6.48
CA TYR A 155 -4.21 7.98 -7.43
C TYR A 155 -3.62 6.78 -6.71
N GLY A 156 -3.09 7.03 -5.51
CA GLY A 156 -2.58 5.99 -4.62
C GLY A 156 -3.68 5.02 -4.22
N ASP A 157 -4.85 5.54 -3.86
CA ASP A 157 -6.02 4.72 -3.50
C ASP A 157 -6.39 3.76 -4.66
N ILE A 158 -6.60 4.29 -5.86
CA ILE A 158 -6.97 3.51 -7.05
C ILE A 158 -5.87 2.51 -7.45
N LEU A 159 -4.62 2.95 -7.56
CA LEU A 159 -3.53 2.09 -8.02
C LEU A 159 -3.14 1.03 -6.98
N SER A 160 -3.29 1.32 -5.68
CA SER A 160 -3.04 0.34 -4.63
C SER A 160 -4.03 -0.82 -4.68
N ASP A 161 -5.31 -0.53 -4.92
CA ASP A 161 -6.35 -1.56 -5.10
C ASP A 161 -6.19 -2.32 -6.42
N LEU A 162 -5.83 -1.63 -7.51
CA LEU A 162 -5.49 -2.28 -8.79
C LEU A 162 -4.38 -3.32 -8.58
N CYS A 163 -3.30 -2.95 -7.89
CA CYS A 163 -2.19 -3.86 -7.64
C CYS A 163 -2.51 -4.97 -6.67
N ALA A 164 -3.31 -4.70 -5.64
CA ALA A 164 -3.83 -5.76 -4.78
C ALA A 164 -4.57 -6.80 -5.64
N GLY A 165 -5.41 -6.36 -6.58
CA GLY A 165 -6.09 -7.25 -7.53
C GLY A 165 -5.16 -8.11 -8.39
N LEU A 166 -4.00 -7.59 -8.79
CA LEU A 166 -3.01 -8.33 -9.59
C LEU A 166 -2.32 -9.46 -8.79
N ILE A 167 -2.16 -9.30 -7.47
CA ILE A 167 -1.40 -10.25 -6.64
C ILE A 167 -2.26 -11.25 -5.85
N GLY A 168 -3.59 -11.21 -6.01
CA GLY A 168 -4.51 -12.13 -5.32
C GLY A 168 -5.54 -11.47 -4.41
N GLY A 169 -5.58 -10.14 -4.38
CA GLY A 169 -6.58 -9.33 -3.70
C GLY A 169 -6.11 -8.75 -2.37
N LEU A 170 -7.05 -8.03 -1.73
CA LEU A 170 -6.80 -7.32 -0.48
C LEU A 170 -6.51 -8.23 0.72
N GLY A 171 -6.87 -9.52 0.65
CA GLY A 171 -6.63 -10.52 1.70
C GLY A 171 -5.16 -10.86 1.94
N VAL A 172 -4.30 -10.54 0.96
CA VAL A 172 -2.86 -10.84 0.98
C VAL A 172 -1.97 -9.60 0.93
N THR A 173 -2.55 -8.41 0.83
CA THR A 173 -1.80 -7.16 0.64
C THR A 173 -1.53 -6.48 1.98
N PRO A 174 -0.27 -6.36 2.43
CA PRO A 174 0.04 -5.63 3.65
C PRO A 174 0.07 -4.11 3.44
N SER A 175 -0.13 -3.36 4.53
CA SER A 175 0.02 -1.90 4.50
C SER A 175 0.58 -1.30 5.78
N GLY A 176 1.24 -0.15 5.63
CA GLY A 176 1.75 0.67 6.71
C GLY A 176 1.44 2.14 6.50
N ASN A 177 1.18 2.87 7.57
CA ASN A 177 0.96 4.30 7.58
C ASN A 177 2.05 4.93 8.44
N ILE A 178 2.94 5.69 7.81
CA ILE A 178 4.07 6.34 8.47
C ILE A 178 3.74 7.80 8.72
N GLY A 179 4.05 8.26 9.92
CA GLY A 179 3.71 9.57 10.44
C GLY A 179 4.89 10.47 10.76
N ALA A 180 4.56 11.57 11.44
CA ALA A 180 5.57 12.41 12.08
C ALA A 180 5.98 11.80 13.43
N ASN A 181 7.13 12.23 13.95
CA ASN A 181 7.57 11.95 15.32
C ASN A 181 7.69 10.45 15.65
N GLY A 182 8.06 9.63 14.66
CA GLY A 182 8.27 8.19 14.84
C GLY A 182 6.98 7.37 15.00
N VAL A 183 5.80 7.96 14.75
CA VAL A 183 4.54 7.21 14.76
C VAL A 183 4.40 6.42 13.47
N ALA A 184 4.12 5.13 13.58
CA ALA A 184 3.83 4.25 12.46
C ALA A 184 2.69 3.28 12.84
N ILE A 185 1.75 3.07 11.92
CA ILE A 185 0.58 2.19 12.10
C ILE A 185 0.54 1.18 10.96
N PHE A 186 0.61 -0.10 11.29
CA PHE A 186 0.57 -1.18 10.31
C PHE A 186 -0.81 -1.86 10.37
N GLU A 187 -1.46 -2.03 9.22
CA GLU A 187 -2.85 -2.46 9.17
C GLU A 187 -3.16 -3.31 7.93
N SER A 188 -4.19 -4.16 8.05
CA SER A 188 -4.80 -4.80 6.88
C SER A 188 -5.65 -3.79 6.09
N VAL A 189 -5.71 -3.99 4.77
CA VAL A 189 -6.45 -3.10 3.85
C VAL A 189 -7.84 -3.63 3.51
N HIS A 190 -8.09 -4.91 3.73
CA HIS A 190 -9.40 -5.52 3.51
C HIS A 190 -10.45 -5.04 4.53
N GLY A 191 -11.72 -5.20 4.17
CA GLY A 191 -12.85 -4.91 5.06
C GLY A 191 -13.00 -5.91 6.20
N THR A 192 -14.04 -5.74 7.02
CA THR A 192 -14.28 -6.56 8.22
C THR A 192 -14.84 -7.96 7.94
N ALA A 193 -15.21 -8.26 6.69
CA ALA A 193 -15.82 -9.53 6.27
C ALA A 193 -16.93 -10.04 7.25
N PRO A 194 -18.01 -9.26 7.45
CA PRO A 194 -19.00 -9.53 8.49
C PRO A 194 -19.76 -10.86 8.30
N ASP A 195 -19.81 -11.35 7.08
CA ASP A 195 -20.41 -12.62 6.68
C ASP A 195 -19.66 -13.85 7.22
N ILE A 196 -18.36 -13.71 7.51
CA ILE A 196 -17.51 -14.79 8.07
C ILE A 196 -16.97 -14.49 9.48
N ALA A 197 -17.36 -13.35 10.07
CA ALA A 197 -16.96 -12.97 11.42
C ALA A 197 -17.33 -14.07 12.44
N GLY A 198 -16.36 -14.47 13.27
CA GLY A 198 -16.54 -15.52 14.29
C GLY A 198 -16.61 -16.95 13.76
N LYS A 199 -16.41 -17.20 12.45
CA LYS A 199 -16.52 -18.53 11.84
C LYS A 199 -15.19 -19.26 11.63
N ASP A 200 -14.07 -18.66 12.02
CA ASP A 200 -12.71 -19.21 11.83
C ASP A 200 -12.36 -19.46 10.35
N LEU A 201 -12.82 -18.59 9.45
CA LEU A 201 -12.63 -18.71 7.98
C LEU A 201 -11.78 -17.59 7.36
N ALA A 202 -11.38 -16.58 8.15
CA ALA A 202 -10.66 -15.42 7.64
C ALA A 202 -9.23 -15.79 7.23
N ASN A 203 -8.69 -15.08 6.23
CA ASN A 203 -7.27 -15.17 5.89
C ASN A 203 -6.47 -14.15 6.70
N PRO A 204 -5.53 -14.57 7.57
CA PRO A 204 -4.75 -13.64 8.38
C PRO A 204 -3.53 -13.04 7.63
N THR A 205 -3.29 -13.42 6.38
CA THR A 205 -2.05 -13.10 5.63
C THR A 205 -1.76 -11.61 5.55
N ALA A 206 -2.73 -10.77 5.13
CA ALA A 206 -2.51 -9.32 5.03
C ALA A 206 -2.10 -8.69 6.37
N LEU A 207 -2.73 -9.08 7.48
CA LEU A 207 -2.40 -8.55 8.80
C LEU A 207 -1.05 -9.07 9.29
N LEU A 208 -0.75 -10.36 9.06
CA LEU A 208 0.54 -10.96 9.39
C LEU A 208 1.68 -10.27 8.65
N LEU A 209 1.54 -10.05 7.35
CA LEU A 209 2.55 -9.36 6.54
C LEU A 209 2.66 -7.88 6.91
N SER A 210 1.58 -7.24 7.36
CA SER A 210 1.64 -5.88 7.93
C SER A 210 2.43 -5.88 9.25
N ALA A 211 2.29 -6.92 10.09
CA ALA A 211 3.11 -7.10 11.28
C ALA A 211 4.58 -7.38 10.93
N VAL A 212 4.87 -8.11 9.85
CA VAL A 212 6.24 -8.27 9.31
C VAL A 212 6.82 -6.91 8.92
N MET A 213 6.05 -6.05 8.23
CA MET A 213 6.47 -4.69 7.92
C MET A 213 6.77 -3.87 9.18
N MET A 214 5.96 -4.03 10.24
CA MET A 214 6.19 -3.41 11.55
C MET A 214 7.51 -3.87 12.17
N LEU A 215 7.77 -5.19 12.18
CA LEU A 215 9.03 -5.74 12.72
C LEU A 215 10.24 -5.19 11.97
N ARG A 216 10.17 -5.10 10.63
CA ARG A 216 11.24 -4.46 9.83
C ARG A 216 11.42 -2.99 10.18
N HIS A 217 10.33 -2.25 10.39
CA HIS A 217 10.38 -0.85 10.81
C HIS A 217 11.04 -0.67 12.19
N MET A 218 10.88 -1.63 13.10
CA MET A 218 11.51 -1.64 14.42
C MET A 218 12.97 -2.15 14.42
N GLY A 219 13.52 -2.54 13.26
CA GLY A 219 14.86 -3.12 13.15
C GLY A 219 14.95 -4.62 13.51
N LEU A 220 13.82 -5.29 13.72
CA LEU A 220 13.71 -6.71 14.08
C LEU A 220 13.72 -7.60 12.83
N HIS A 221 14.73 -7.43 11.97
CA HIS A 221 14.78 -8.04 10.63
C HIS A 221 14.83 -9.57 10.65
N SER A 222 15.50 -10.18 11.62
CA SER A 222 15.59 -11.64 11.74
C SER A 222 14.22 -12.28 11.99
N TYR A 223 13.46 -11.74 12.94
CA TYR A 223 12.09 -12.19 13.22
C TYR A 223 11.16 -11.96 12.03
N ALA A 224 11.26 -10.79 11.39
CA ALA A 224 10.48 -10.48 10.20
C ALA A 224 10.75 -11.49 9.07
N GLY A 225 12.02 -11.78 8.79
CA GLY A 225 12.43 -12.73 7.75
C GLY A 225 11.94 -14.15 8.02
N LYS A 226 12.03 -14.63 9.27
CA LYS A 226 11.54 -15.96 9.65
C LYS A 226 10.02 -16.09 9.46
N ILE A 227 9.26 -15.10 9.94
CA ILE A 227 7.79 -15.12 9.85
C ILE A 227 7.34 -15.02 8.39
N GLU A 228 7.97 -14.14 7.61
CA GLU A 228 7.66 -13.97 6.17
C GLU A 228 7.94 -15.25 5.40
N ALA A 229 9.12 -15.85 5.59
CA ALA A 229 9.49 -17.11 4.93
C ALA A 229 8.49 -18.23 5.29
N ALA A 230 8.18 -18.42 6.58
CA ALA A 230 7.21 -19.43 7.00
C ALA A 230 5.81 -19.21 6.42
N CYS A 231 5.36 -17.96 6.30
CA CYS A 231 4.10 -17.63 5.65
C CYS A 231 4.12 -17.97 4.15
N PHE A 232 5.17 -17.56 3.44
CA PHE A 232 5.32 -17.82 2.01
C PHE A 232 5.47 -19.31 1.71
N ASP A 233 6.22 -20.05 2.52
CA ASP A 233 6.40 -21.49 2.36
C ASP A 233 5.07 -22.24 2.61
N THR A 234 4.28 -21.82 3.61
CA THR A 234 2.95 -22.40 3.85
C THR A 234 2.02 -22.20 2.65
N ILE A 235 2.06 -21.01 2.06
CA ILE A 235 1.27 -20.66 0.88
C ILE A 235 1.74 -21.44 -0.35
N ASN A 236 3.06 -21.53 -0.54
CA ASN A 236 3.69 -22.18 -1.70
C ASN A 236 3.47 -23.71 -1.70
N ASP A 237 3.38 -24.34 -0.51
CA ASP A 237 3.13 -25.78 -0.39
C ASP A 237 1.70 -26.19 -0.76
N LYS A 238 0.76 -25.24 -0.81
CA LYS A 238 -0.64 -25.41 -1.21
C LYS A 238 -1.43 -26.45 -0.42
N GLN A 239 -0.90 -26.94 0.71
CA GLN A 239 -1.56 -27.97 1.54
C GLN A 239 -2.56 -27.36 2.52
N VAL A 240 -2.17 -26.29 3.21
CA VAL A 240 -2.99 -25.61 4.21
C VAL A 240 -3.25 -24.21 3.71
N LEU A 241 -4.32 -24.04 2.94
CA LEU A 241 -4.74 -22.75 2.38
C LEU A 241 -6.15 -22.41 2.85
N THR A 242 -6.37 -21.13 3.16
CA THR A 242 -7.70 -20.60 3.42
C THR A 242 -8.55 -20.58 2.15
N LYS A 243 -9.87 -20.45 2.31
CA LYS A 243 -10.83 -20.57 1.20
C LYS A 243 -10.64 -19.54 0.08
N ASP A 244 -10.29 -18.31 0.44
CA ASP A 244 -10.01 -17.22 -0.50
C ASP A 244 -8.73 -17.45 -1.33
N LEU A 245 -7.80 -18.27 -0.82
CA LEU A 245 -6.60 -18.71 -1.53
C LEU A 245 -6.82 -20.02 -2.32
N GLY A 246 -8.07 -20.52 -2.37
CA GLY A 246 -8.43 -21.74 -3.10
C GLY A 246 -8.36 -23.04 -2.30
N GLY A 247 -8.08 -22.97 -0.99
CA GLY A 247 -8.07 -24.14 -0.10
C GLY A 247 -9.38 -24.36 0.66
N SER A 248 -9.31 -25.18 1.70
CA SER A 248 -10.43 -25.51 2.59
C SER A 248 -10.09 -25.39 4.08
N ALA A 249 -8.88 -24.94 4.41
CA ALA A 249 -8.41 -24.83 5.79
C ALA A 249 -9.10 -23.68 6.52
N LYS A 250 -9.25 -23.84 7.84
CA LYS A 250 -9.65 -22.80 8.77
C LYS A 250 -8.52 -21.79 9.00
N CYS A 251 -8.87 -20.61 9.50
CA CYS A 251 -7.90 -19.59 9.90
C CYS A 251 -6.92 -20.14 10.96
N SER A 252 -7.44 -20.85 11.95
CA SER A 252 -6.63 -21.51 12.99
C SER A 252 -5.66 -22.56 12.43
N GLU A 253 -6.09 -23.38 11.47
CA GLU A 253 -5.26 -24.40 10.82
C GLU A 253 -4.12 -23.77 10.03
N PHE A 254 -4.43 -22.73 9.23
CA PHE A 254 -3.45 -21.94 8.50
C PHE A 254 -2.40 -21.32 9.44
N THR A 255 -2.87 -20.72 10.54
CA THR A 255 -2.01 -20.09 11.54
C THR A 255 -1.09 -21.12 12.22
N ASN A 256 -1.63 -22.29 12.58
CA ASN A 256 -0.88 -23.35 13.25
C ASN A 256 0.25 -23.90 12.37
N GLU A 257 0.01 -24.03 11.07
CA GLU A 257 1.04 -24.48 10.12
C GLU A 257 2.18 -23.46 10.00
N ILE A 258 1.87 -22.16 9.91
CA ILE A 258 2.89 -21.10 9.95
C ILE A 258 3.67 -21.17 11.26
N CYS A 259 3.00 -21.29 12.41
CA CYS A 259 3.66 -21.41 13.71
C CYS A 259 4.55 -22.64 13.81
N ARG A 260 4.16 -23.77 13.19
CA ARG A 260 5.00 -24.98 13.11
C ARG A 260 6.28 -24.67 12.32
N ARG A 261 6.16 -24.10 11.12
CA ARG A 261 7.34 -23.75 10.29
C ARG A 261 8.28 -22.76 10.96
N VAL A 262 7.75 -21.73 11.61
CA VAL A 262 8.58 -20.77 12.35
C VAL A 262 9.39 -21.46 13.46
N ARG A 263 8.82 -22.46 14.15
CA ARG A 263 9.54 -23.23 15.18
C ARG A 263 10.62 -24.14 14.61
N ASP A 264 10.41 -24.64 13.39
CA ASP A 264 11.34 -25.53 12.70
C ASP A 264 12.48 -24.74 12.01
N MET A 265 12.38 -23.40 11.94
CA MET A 265 13.40 -22.49 11.39
C MET A 265 14.34 -21.99 12.49
N ASP A 266 15.48 -22.66 12.67
CA ASP A 266 16.58 -22.22 13.55
C ASP A 266 17.25 -20.92 13.10
#